data_AF-A0A348ZWC0-F1
#
_entry.id   AF-A0A348ZWC0-F1
#
_cell.length_a   1.000
_cell.length_b   1.000
_cell.length_c   1.000
_cell.angle_alpha   90.00
_cell.angle_beta   90.00
_cell.angle_gamma   90.00
#
_symmetry.space_group_name_H-M   'P 1'
#
loop_
_entity.id
_entity.type
_entity.pdbx_description
1 polymer ?
#
loop_
_entity_poly.entity_id
_entity_poly.type
_entity_poly.pdbx_seq_one_letter_code
_entity_poly.pdbx_strand_id
1 'polypeptide(L)'
;MTSDTLLRLIFPYLLLAVLALIGFNVLRYSKFPRRHIMVGMFLAPICVMVFSMLRGLDVFGFMVAYRSYNFMDIPLAIAAGVGLAYIVGILKKLSNKQAFYKPLPVFAVGIFILLCAMSLPLAYNSQEAFGVQEVTMPHEMSAMGWAAEHGITEIAADQRYGDIIEPYWDVKADKTGPWRIQANAMTSGSTIIMSASWTHAGAQMYPLENVVFSEASVNNFLDASNVCYVGGPAGEEIYIAVTD
;
A
#
# COMPACT_ATOMS: atom_id res chain seq x y z
N MET A 1 -3.18 7.93 10.59
CA MET A 1 -3.84 7.20 11.71
C MET A 1 -3.70 5.70 11.51
N THR A 2 -3.54 4.88 12.56
CA THR A 2 -3.56 3.41 12.46
C THR A 2 -5.01 2.92 12.56
N SER A 3 -5.56 2.31 11.51
CA SER A 3 -6.92 1.76 11.54
C SER A 3 -7.00 0.53 12.45
N ASP A 4 -8.15 0.28 13.08
CA ASP A 4 -8.40 -0.98 13.82
C ASP A 4 -8.18 -2.21 12.94
N THR A 5 -8.46 -2.06 11.63
CA THR A 5 -8.18 -3.06 10.61
C THR A 5 -6.69 -3.35 10.50
N LEU A 6 -5.83 -2.32 10.42
CA LEU A 6 -4.38 -2.49 10.39
C LEU A 6 -3.87 -3.26 11.61
N LEU A 7 -4.33 -2.93 12.81
CA LEU A 7 -3.93 -3.62 14.05
C LEU A 7 -4.34 -5.10 14.06
N ARG A 8 -5.49 -5.44 13.48
CA ARG A 8 -5.93 -6.84 13.35
C ARG A 8 -5.12 -7.58 12.28
N LEU A 9 -4.87 -6.92 11.14
CA LEU A 9 -4.18 -7.52 10.00
C LEU A 9 -2.67 -7.66 10.21
N ILE A 10 -2.05 -6.84 11.07
CA ILE A 10 -0.61 -6.90 11.32
C ILE A 10 -0.23 -8.06 12.26
N PHE A 11 -1.15 -8.61 13.04
CA PHE A 11 -0.83 -9.62 14.06
C PHE A 11 -0.13 -10.88 13.50
N PRO A 12 -0.62 -11.52 12.41
CA PRO A 12 0.08 -12.65 11.78
C PRO A 12 1.49 -12.25 11.30
N TYR A 13 1.63 -11.03 10.78
CA TYR A 13 2.91 -10.50 10.32
C TYR A 13 3.91 -10.31 11.48
N LEU A 14 3.45 -9.84 12.66
CA LEU A 14 4.28 -9.74 13.85
C LEU A 14 4.82 -11.11 14.30
N LEU A 15 4.00 -12.17 14.24
CA LEU A 15 4.46 -13.52 14.56
C LEU A 15 5.51 -14.03 13.56
N LEU A 16 5.33 -13.73 12.26
CA LEU A 16 6.35 -14.01 11.25
C LEU A 16 7.64 -13.21 11.50
N ALA A 17 7.54 -11.96 11.96
CA ALA A 17 8.70 -11.15 12.33
C ALA A 17 9.46 -11.76 13.53
N VAL A 18 8.77 -12.30 14.52
CA VAL A 18 9.41 -13.04 15.63
C VAL A 18 10.16 -14.27 15.11
N LEU A 19 9.56 -15.04 14.20
CA LEU A 19 10.25 -16.16 13.55
C LEU A 19 11.48 -15.70 12.75
N ALA A 20 11.36 -14.57 12.06
CA ALA A 20 12.48 -13.95 11.35
C ALA A 20 13.60 -13.54 12.29
N LEU A 21 13.31 -12.98 13.47
CA LEU A 21 14.32 -12.64 14.48
C LEU A 21 15.05 -13.89 14.99
N ILE A 22 14.36 -15.01 15.18
CA ILE A 22 14.98 -16.29 15.54
C ILE A 22 15.92 -16.73 14.42
N GLY A 23 15.46 -16.75 13.17
CA GLY A 23 16.28 -17.15 12.04
C GLY A 23 17.46 -16.23 11.76
N PHE A 24 17.29 -14.92 11.97
CA PHE A 24 18.37 -13.94 11.90
C PHE A 24 19.45 -14.24 12.95
N ASN A 25 19.08 -14.54 14.19
CA ASN A 25 20.03 -14.96 15.22
C ASN A 25 20.77 -16.25 14.82
N VAL A 26 20.05 -17.25 14.29
CA VAL A 26 20.66 -18.48 13.78
C VAL A 26 21.67 -18.18 12.68
N LEU A 27 21.30 -17.36 11.69
CA LEU A 27 22.17 -16.97 10.58
C LEU A 27 23.40 -16.22 11.07
N ARG A 28 23.23 -15.28 12.01
CA ARG A 28 24.30 -14.47 12.60
C ARG A 28 25.36 -15.33 13.31
N TYR A 29 24.94 -16.32 14.10
CA TYR A 29 25.84 -17.16 14.89
C TYR A 29 26.27 -18.46 14.19
N SER A 30 25.68 -18.78 13.03
CA SER A 30 26.08 -19.94 12.24
C SER A 30 27.50 -19.78 11.65
N LYS A 31 28.21 -20.89 11.48
CA LYS A 31 29.48 -20.97 10.74
C LYS A 31 29.24 -20.97 9.22
N PHE A 32 28.32 -20.15 8.75
CA PHE A 32 27.97 -20.06 7.33
C PHE A 32 28.90 -19.08 6.60
N PRO A 33 29.58 -19.48 5.50
CA PRO A 33 30.55 -18.64 4.81
C PRO A 33 30.00 -17.31 4.31
N ARG A 34 28.70 -17.24 3.97
CA ARG A 34 28.05 -16.05 3.40
C ARG A 34 27.19 -15.28 4.41
N ARG A 35 27.43 -15.44 5.72
CA ARG A 35 26.68 -14.73 6.78
C ARG A 35 26.69 -13.19 6.63
N HIS A 36 27.77 -12.65 6.08
CA HIS A 36 27.94 -11.21 5.85
C HIS A 36 26.95 -10.67 4.82
N ILE A 37 26.52 -11.49 3.86
CA ILE A 37 25.49 -11.11 2.89
C ILE A 37 24.17 -10.87 3.61
N MET A 38 23.75 -11.78 4.50
CA MET A 38 22.50 -11.61 5.27
C MET A 38 22.52 -10.35 6.13
N VAL A 39 23.62 -10.08 6.83
CA VAL A 39 23.76 -8.85 7.62
C VAL A 39 23.74 -7.61 6.72
N GLY A 40 24.44 -7.66 5.58
CA GLY A 40 24.46 -6.56 4.61
C GLY A 40 23.08 -6.24 4.03
N MET A 41 22.27 -7.27 3.75
CA MET A 41 20.91 -7.11 3.23
C MET A 41 19.98 -6.41 4.22
N PHE A 42 20.17 -6.58 5.54
CA PHE A 42 19.44 -5.79 6.54
C PHE A 42 20.07 -4.42 6.76
N LEU A 43 21.41 -4.36 6.82
CA LEU A 43 22.12 -3.13 7.16
C LEU A 43 21.91 -2.03 6.12
N ALA A 44 21.90 -2.37 4.83
CA ALA A 44 21.70 -1.40 3.76
C ALA A 44 20.38 -0.63 3.88
N PRO A 45 19.19 -1.27 3.90
CA PRO A 45 17.93 -0.54 4.07
C PRO A 45 17.82 0.14 5.44
N ILE A 46 18.34 -0.46 6.52
CA ILE A 46 18.35 0.18 7.85
C ILE A 46 19.16 1.48 7.84
N CYS A 47 20.34 1.48 7.22
CA CYS A 47 21.15 2.69 7.08
C CYS A 47 20.41 3.78 6.31
N VAL A 48 19.70 3.42 5.22
CA VAL A 48 18.90 4.39 4.46
C VAL A 48 17.72 4.91 5.29
N MET A 49 17.01 4.05 6.01
CA MET A 49 15.92 4.47 6.92
C MET A 49 16.42 5.42 8.00
N VAL A 50 17.50 5.06 8.69
CA VAL A 50 18.11 5.90 9.74
C VAL A 50 18.60 7.21 9.16
N PHE A 51 19.28 7.19 8.01
CA PHE A 51 19.68 8.41 7.30
C PHE A 51 18.47 9.30 6.98
N SER A 52 17.38 8.69 6.51
CA SER A 52 16.15 9.39 6.19
C SER A 52 15.54 10.09 7.41
N MET A 53 15.47 9.37 8.54
CA MET A 53 14.97 9.90 9.80
C MET A 53 15.87 11.02 10.36
N LEU A 54 17.19 10.90 10.19
CA LEU A 54 18.15 11.90 10.66
C LEU A 54 18.22 13.16 9.78
N ARG A 55 17.95 13.02 8.47
CA ARG A 55 17.96 14.14 7.51
C ARG A 55 16.87 15.17 7.83
N GLY A 56 15.71 14.71 8.30
CA GLY A 56 14.58 15.55 8.66
C GLY A 56 13.25 14.80 8.56
N LEU A 57 12.24 15.28 9.29
CA LEU A 57 10.87 14.77 9.20
C LEU A 57 10.14 15.50 8.06
N ASP A 58 10.53 15.22 6.82
CA ASP A 58 9.87 15.72 5.60
C ASP A 58 9.22 14.58 4.80
N VAL A 59 8.31 14.93 3.87
CA VAL A 59 7.61 13.95 3.01
C VAL A 59 8.62 13.15 2.18
N PHE A 60 9.71 13.80 1.74
CA PHE A 60 10.78 13.13 1.02
C PHE A 60 11.47 12.05 1.88
N GLY A 61 11.82 12.38 3.12
CA GLY A 61 12.40 11.43 4.07
C GLY A 61 11.43 10.28 4.41
N PHE A 62 10.14 10.59 4.52
CA PHE A 62 9.13 9.55 4.68
C PHE A 62 9.09 8.59 3.47
N MET A 63 9.06 9.11 2.24
CA MET A 63 9.07 8.28 1.02
C MET A 63 10.33 7.41 0.90
N VAL A 64 11.50 7.95 1.25
CA VAL A 64 12.76 7.21 1.23
C VAL A 64 12.76 6.09 2.28
N ALA A 65 12.27 6.36 3.48
CA ALA A 65 12.13 5.34 4.52
C ALA A 65 11.13 4.25 4.11
N TYR A 66 9.98 4.65 3.58
CA TYR A 66 8.95 3.73 3.08
C TYR A 66 9.49 2.83 1.96
N ARG A 67 10.18 3.39 0.95
CA ARG A 67 10.80 2.57 -0.11
C ARG A 67 11.91 1.65 0.42
N SER A 68 12.62 2.08 1.46
CA SER A 68 13.66 1.25 2.10
C SER A 68 13.08 0.01 2.78
N TYR A 69 11.82 0.08 3.24
CA TYR A 69 11.11 -1.06 3.81
C TYR A 69 10.96 -2.21 2.82
N ASN A 70 10.64 -1.93 1.55
CA ASN A 70 10.49 -2.95 0.50
C ASN A 70 11.76 -3.78 0.30
N PHE A 71 12.94 -3.21 0.54
CA PHE A 71 14.21 -3.95 0.46
C PHE A 71 14.45 -4.86 1.67
N MET A 72 13.73 -4.68 2.77
CA MET A 72 13.78 -5.58 3.93
C MET A 72 12.95 -6.85 3.77
N ASP A 73 11.97 -6.88 2.86
CA ASP A 73 11.08 -8.03 2.70
C ASP A 73 11.84 -9.31 2.36
N ILE A 74 12.81 -9.21 1.44
CA ILE A 74 13.64 -10.34 1.02
C ILE A 74 14.46 -10.92 2.19
N PRO A 75 15.32 -10.14 2.89
CA PRO A 75 16.08 -10.70 4.00
C PRO A 75 15.19 -11.16 5.16
N LEU A 76 14.02 -10.53 5.39
CA LEU A 76 13.07 -10.93 6.42
C LEU A 76 12.40 -12.27 6.08
N ALA A 77 12.00 -12.50 4.82
CA ALA A 77 11.47 -13.77 4.36
C ALA A 77 12.49 -14.91 4.48
N ILE A 78 13.75 -14.67 4.09
CA ILE A 78 14.85 -15.64 4.26
C ILE A 78 15.03 -15.98 5.74
N ALA A 79 15.09 -14.96 6.60
CA ALA A 79 15.25 -15.14 8.03
C ALA A 79 14.05 -15.91 8.64
N ALA A 80 12.82 -15.62 8.24
CA ALA A 80 11.63 -16.35 8.68
C ALA A 80 11.70 -17.84 8.32
N GLY A 81 12.09 -18.16 7.08
CA GLY A 81 12.28 -19.53 6.61
C GLY A 81 13.36 -20.28 7.39
N VAL A 82 14.49 -19.63 7.69
CA VAL A 82 15.54 -20.22 8.54
C VAL A 82 15.08 -20.43 9.97
N GLY A 83 14.32 -19.47 10.52
CA GLY A 83 13.71 -19.58 11.85
C GLY A 83 12.79 -20.79 11.96
N LEU A 84 11.92 -20.99 10.96
CA LEU A 84 11.07 -22.18 10.86
C LEU A 84 11.90 -23.46 10.78
N ALA A 85 12.90 -23.52 9.89
CA ALA A 85 13.75 -24.69 9.72
C ALA A 85 14.47 -25.07 11.02
N TYR A 86 14.93 -24.07 11.78
CA TYR A 86 15.55 -24.26 13.08
C TYR A 86 14.57 -24.85 14.10
N ILE A 87 13.36 -24.29 14.21
CA ILE A 87 12.30 -24.79 15.10
C ILE A 87 11.91 -26.22 14.74
N VAL A 88 11.65 -26.48 13.46
CA VAL A 88 11.36 -27.83 12.94
C VAL A 88 12.48 -28.81 13.28
N GLY A 89 13.75 -28.39 13.16
CA GLY A 89 14.91 -29.19 13.53
C GLY A 89 14.94 -29.56 15.02
N ILE A 90 14.61 -28.63 15.91
CA ILE A 90 14.49 -28.89 17.36
C ILE A 90 13.34 -29.86 17.64
N LEU A 91 12.16 -29.58 17.05
CA LEU A 91 10.97 -30.41 17.23
C LEU A 91 11.18 -31.82 16.71
N LYS A 92 11.91 -31.99 15.60
CA LYS A 92 12.25 -33.31 15.04
C LYS A 92 13.18 -34.12 15.97
N LYS A 93 14.12 -33.45 16.64
CA LYS A 93 14.97 -34.11 17.65
C LYS A 93 14.15 -34.58 18.85
N LEU A 94 13.16 -33.79 19.28
CA LEU A 94 12.24 -34.15 20.37
C LEU A 94 11.28 -35.27 19.95
N SER A 95 10.75 -35.21 18.72
CA SER A 95 9.82 -36.19 18.17
C SER A 95 10.42 -37.59 18.04
N ASN A 96 11.72 -37.66 17.76
CA ASN A 96 12.44 -38.93 17.68
C ASN A 96 12.59 -39.61 19.05
N LYS A 97 12.47 -38.86 20.16
CA LYS A 97 12.57 -39.40 21.52
C LYS A 97 11.24 -39.90 22.08
N GLN A 98 10.13 -39.27 21.71
CA GLN A 98 8.81 -39.61 22.24
C GLN A 98 7.74 -39.59 21.14
N ALA A 99 6.95 -40.66 21.07
CA ALA A 99 5.90 -40.83 20.06
C ALA A 99 4.85 -39.71 20.07
N PHE A 100 4.56 -39.16 21.26
CA PHE A 100 3.61 -38.06 21.44
C PHE A 100 3.99 -36.78 20.66
N TYR A 101 5.28 -36.51 20.46
CA TYR A 101 5.77 -35.31 19.77
C TYR A 101 5.97 -35.49 18.26
N LYS A 102 5.66 -36.68 17.71
CA LYS A 102 5.75 -36.97 16.26
C LYS A 102 5.07 -35.96 15.34
N PRO A 103 3.86 -35.43 15.65
CA PRO A 103 3.20 -34.51 14.72
C PRO A 103 3.66 -33.05 14.87
N LEU A 104 4.40 -32.69 15.92
CA LEU A 104 4.80 -31.30 16.19
C LEU A 104 5.55 -30.61 15.03
N PRO A 105 6.52 -31.24 14.36
CA PRO A 105 7.20 -30.61 13.22
C PRO A 105 6.23 -30.28 12.07
N VAL A 106 5.26 -31.16 11.80
CA VAL A 106 4.24 -30.96 10.75
C VAL A 106 3.31 -29.82 11.15
N PHE A 107 2.87 -29.78 12.41
CA PHE A 107 2.07 -28.66 12.93
C PHE A 107 2.80 -27.33 12.85
N ALA A 108 4.10 -27.28 13.15
CA ALA A 108 4.88 -26.04 13.03
C ALA A 108 4.91 -25.50 11.60
N VAL A 109 5.07 -26.38 10.60
CA VAL A 109 4.98 -26.01 9.19
C VAL A 109 3.57 -25.56 8.82
N GLY A 110 2.54 -26.28 9.29
CA GLY A 110 1.14 -25.91 9.06
C GLY A 110 0.79 -24.53 9.63
N ILE A 111 1.24 -24.23 10.86
CA ILE A 111 1.07 -22.92 11.50
C ILE A 111 1.80 -21.84 10.69
N PHE A 112 3.02 -22.10 10.22
CA PHE A 112 3.75 -21.14 9.40
C PHE A 112 3.01 -20.81 8.09
N ILE A 113 2.53 -21.83 7.38
CA ILE A 113 1.73 -21.64 6.16
C ILE A 113 0.46 -20.84 6.47
N LEU A 114 -0.21 -21.16 7.58
CA LEU A 114 -1.40 -20.45 8.03
C LEU A 114 -1.08 -18.97 8.32
N LEU A 115 0.02 -18.67 9.01
CA LEU A 115 0.46 -17.29 9.27
C LEU A 115 0.74 -16.52 7.98
N CYS A 116 1.43 -17.15 7.01
CA CYS A 116 1.64 -16.56 5.69
C CYS A 116 0.30 -16.27 4.99
N ALA A 117 -0.62 -17.22 4.98
CA ALA A 117 -1.94 -17.04 4.38
C ALA A 117 -2.75 -15.93 5.08
N MET A 118 -2.70 -15.87 6.41
CA MET A 118 -3.35 -14.83 7.22
C MET A 118 -2.70 -13.45 7.07
N SER A 119 -1.47 -13.37 6.56
CA SER A 119 -0.82 -12.09 6.23
C SER A 119 -1.19 -11.56 4.84
N LEU A 120 -1.83 -12.38 3.97
CA LEU A 120 -2.24 -11.94 2.64
C LEU A 120 -3.20 -10.74 2.65
N PRO A 121 -4.23 -10.67 3.52
CA PRO A 121 -5.10 -9.51 3.54
C PRO A 121 -4.36 -8.21 3.84
N LEU A 122 -3.28 -8.22 4.63
CA LEU A 122 -2.46 -7.02 4.84
C LEU A 122 -1.79 -6.55 3.54
N ALA A 123 -1.43 -7.48 2.65
CA ALA A 123 -0.81 -7.18 1.36
C ALA A 123 -1.82 -6.73 0.29
N TYR A 124 -3.08 -7.18 0.35
CA TYR A 124 -4.09 -6.92 -0.68
C TYR A 124 -5.18 -5.93 -0.26
N ASN A 125 -5.37 -5.69 1.04
CA ASN A 125 -6.38 -4.75 1.56
C ASN A 125 -5.74 -3.41 1.91
N SER A 126 -4.99 -2.84 0.96
CA SER A 126 -4.22 -1.61 1.15
C SER A 126 -5.11 -0.40 1.45
N GLN A 127 -6.34 -0.39 0.95
CA GLN A 127 -7.27 0.70 1.18
C GLN A 127 -7.79 0.75 2.62
N GLU A 128 -8.24 -0.37 3.18
CA GLU A 128 -8.70 -0.38 4.58
C GLU A 128 -7.54 -0.35 5.59
N ALA A 129 -6.38 -0.91 5.22
CA ALA A 129 -5.21 -0.96 6.09
C ALA A 129 -4.40 0.34 6.09
N PHE A 130 -4.27 0.99 4.93
CA PHE A 130 -3.37 2.13 4.73
C PHE A 130 -4.05 3.38 4.15
N GLY A 131 -5.33 3.31 3.78
CA GLY A 131 -6.05 4.40 3.11
C GLY A 131 -5.66 4.58 1.65
N VAL A 132 -4.95 3.62 1.06
CA VAL A 132 -4.39 3.71 -0.30
C VAL A 132 -5.08 2.69 -1.20
N GLN A 133 -5.71 3.15 -2.27
CA GLN A 133 -6.24 2.31 -3.33
C GLN A 133 -5.16 2.09 -4.40
N GLU A 134 -4.65 0.86 -4.50
CA GLU A 134 -3.58 0.52 -5.46
C GLU A 134 -4.12 -0.04 -6.78
N VAL A 135 -5.33 -0.60 -6.77
CA VAL A 135 -5.92 -1.23 -7.95
C VAL A 135 -6.69 -0.19 -8.77
N THR A 136 -6.34 -0.08 -10.05
CA THR A 136 -7.06 0.74 -11.02
C THR A 136 -7.96 -0.12 -11.88
N MET A 137 -9.23 0.24 -11.96
CA MET A 137 -10.27 -0.51 -12.65
C MET A 137 -10.33 -0.13 -14.14
N PRO A 138 -10.82 -1.03 -15.03
CA PRO A 138 -10.92 -0.75 -16.46
C PRO A 138 -11.75 0.50 -16.81
N HIS A 139 -12.79 0.80 -16.04
CA HIS A 139 -13.64 1.97 -16.27
C HIS A 139 -12.93 3.28 -15.92
N GLU A 140 -12.06 3.28 -14.90
CA GLU A 140 -11.21 4.42 -14.54
C GLU A 140 -10.20 4.71 -15.65
N MET A 141 -9.59 3.65 -16.20
CA MET A 141 -8.70 3.76 -17.37
C MET A 141 -9.44 4.28 -18.61
N SER A 142 -10.69 3.85 -18.80
CA SER A 142 -11.53 4.30 -19.92
C SER A 142 -11.86 5.79 -19.81
N ALA A 143 -12.14 6.30 -18.61
CA ALA A 143 -12.40 7.71 -18.36
C ALA A 143 -11.15 8.57 -18.64
N MET A 144 -9.99 8.14 -18.14
CA MET A 144 -8.71 8.81 -18.39
C MET A 144 -8.35 8.82 -19.89
N GLY A 145 -8.57 7.70 -20.59
CA GLY A 145 -8.38 7.62 -22.03
C GLY A 145 -9.34 8.53 -22.80
N TRP A 146 -10.62 8.58 -22.40
CA TRP A 146 -11.59 9.50 -22.98
C TRP A 146 -11.13 10.95 -22.85
N ALA A 147 -10.60 11.34 -21.68
CA ALA A 147 -10.12 12.70 -21.45
C ALA A 147 -9.02 13.09 -22.46
N ALA A 148 -8.04 12.21 -22.64
CA ALA A 148 -6.95 12.40 -23.58
C ALA A 148 -7.42 12.48 -25.03
N GLU A 149 -8.34 11.59 -25.44
CA GLU A 149 -8.92 11.57 -26.80
C GLU A 149 -9.72 12.84 -27.12
N HIS A 150 -10.28 13.50 -26.10
CA HIS A 150 -11.07 14.73 -26.24
C HIS A 150 -10.23 16.02 -26.06
N GLY A 151 -8.90 15.90 -26.11
CA GLY A 151 -7.99 17.05 -26.13
C GLY A 151 -7.84 17.76 -24.78
N ILE A 152 -8.22 17.12 -23.66
CA ILE A 152 -7.91 17.63 -22.33
C ILE A 152 -6.41 17.48 -22.12
N THR A 153 -5.73 18.59 -21.83
CA THR A 153 -4.27 18.63 -21.64
C THR A 153 -3.86 18.84 -20.19
N GLU A 154 -4.79 19.31 -19.37
CA GLU A 154 -4.60 19.51 -17.93
C GLU A 154 -5.89 19.13 -17.19
N ILE A 155 -5.75 18.40 -16.09
CA ILE A 155 -6.88 17.95 -15.28
C ILE A 155 -6.56 18.02 -13.79
N ALA A 156 -7.49 18.53 -13.00
CA ALA A 156 -7.46 18.39 -11.55
C ALA A 156 -7.92 16.98 -11.17
N ALA A 157 -7.21 16.34 -10.26
CA ALA A 157 -7.43 14.96 -9.89
C ALA A 157 -7.02 14.71 -8.43
N ASP A 158 -7.43 13.58 -7.88
CA ASP A 158 -6.73 13.05 -6.71
C ASP A 158 -5.32 12.56 -7.09
N GLN A 159 -4.51 12.23 -6.08
CA GLN A 159 -3.15 11.79 -6.32
C GLN A 159 -3.08 10.56 -7.23
N ARG A 160 -3.99 9.59 -7.03
CA ARG A 160 -3.97 8.31 -7.75
C ARG A 160 -4.24 8.51 -9.24
N TYR A 161 -5.33 9.21 -9.58
CA TYR A 161 -5.64 9.49 -10.97
C TYR A 161 -4.57 10.37 -11.62
N GLY A 162 -4.01 11.34 -10.90
CA GLY A 162 -2.92 12.13 -11.43
C GLY A 162 -1.64 11.33 -11.68
N ASP A 163 -1.29 10.39 -10.80
CA ASP A 163 -0.12 9.49 -10.95
C ASP A 163 -0.29 8.50 -12.11
N ILE A 164 -1.51 8.28 -12.60
CA ILE A 164 -1.80 7.38 -13.73
C ILE A 164 -1.96 8.17 -15.02
N ILE A 165 -2.76 9.23 -15.06
CA ILE A 165 -3.11 9.90 -16.31
C ILE A 165 -1.90 10.58 -16.97
N GLU A 166 -1.04 11.18 -16.14
CA GLU A 166 0.15 11.91 -16.59
C GLU A 166 1.14 11.02 -17.36
N PRO A 167 1.62 9.88 -16.83
CA PRO A 167 2.56 9.03 -17.56
C PRO A 167 1.93 8.21 -18.70
N TYR A 168 0.63 7.88 -18.65
CA TYR A 168 0.00 7.02 -19.66
C TYR A 168 -0.56 7.79 -20.86
N TRP A 169 -0.99 9.05 -20.66
CA TRP A 169 -1.64 9.85 -21.70
C TRP A 169 -1.07 11.27 -21.89
N ASP A 170 0.01 11.64 -21.18
CA ASP A 170 0.64 12.97 -21.26
C ASP A 170 -0.33 14.13 -20.93
N VAL A 171 -1.33 13.86 -20.09
CA VAL A 171 -2.26 14.85 -19.55
C VAL A 171 -1.71 15.35 -18.22
N LYS A 172 -1.41 16.65 -18.11
CA LYS A 172 -0.90 17.22 -16.87
C LYS A 172 -1.93 17.08 -15.77
N ALA A 173 -1.51 16.63 -14.59
CA ALA A 173 -2.42 16.41 -13.48
C ALA A 173 -2.11 17.32 -12.29
N ASP A 174 -3.07 18.15 -11.90
CA ASP A 174 -3.08 18.80 -10.59
C ASP A 174 -3.63 17.83 -9.55
N LYS A 175 -2.73 17.15 -8.85
CA LYS A 175 -3.00 16.14 -7.80
C LYS A 175 -3.61 16.73 -6.53
N THR A 176 -3.88 18.04 -6.49
CA THR A 176 -4.51 18.73 -5.35
C THR A 176 -6.00 19.00 -5.55
N GLY A 177 -6.59 18.48 -6.62
CA GLY A 177 -8.00 18.67 -6.99
C GLY A 177 -8.99 18.55 -5.81
N PRO A 178 -8.94 17.47 -5.00
CA PRO A 178 -9.83 17.31 -3.85
C PRO A 178 -9.76 18.47 -2.84
N TRP A 179 -8.57 18.94 -2.48
CA TRP A 179 -8.43 20.08 -1.56
C TRP A 179 -8.93 21.38 -2.19
N ARG A 180 -8.72 21.56 -3.49
CA ARG A 180 -9.20 22.75 -4.21
C ARG A 180 -10.72 22.79 -4.28
N ILE A 181 -11.40 21.67 -4.48
CA ILE A 181 -12.86 21.58 -4.37
C ILE A 181 -13.30 21.95 -2.95
N GLN A 182 -12.70 21.32 -1.93
CA GLN A 182 -13.08 21.54 -0.53
C GLN A 182 -12.89 23.01 -0.09
N ALA A 183 -11.85 23.67 -0.60
CA ALA A 183 -11.55 25.06 -0.34
C ALA A 183 -12.30 26.06 -1.25
N ASN A 184 -13.14 25.59 -2.18
CA ASN A 184 -13.74 26.41 -3.25
C ASN A 184 -12.70 27.25 -4.02
N ALA A 185 -11.54 26.66 -4.28
CA ALA A 185 -10.38 27.29 -4.92
C ALA A 185 -10.13 26.74 -6.34
N MET A 186 -11.12 26.09 -6.93
CA MET A 186 -11.10 25.71 -8.34
C MET A 186 -11.26 26.96 -9.22
N THR A 187 -10.44 27.06 -10.26
CA THR A 187 -10.51 28.16 -11.21
C THR A 187 -11.59 27.87 -12.25
N SER A 188 -12.40 28.86 -12.64
CA SER A 188 -13.36 28.72 -13.75
C SER A 188 -12.66 28.19 -15.01
N GLY A 189 -13.30 27.24 -15.68
CA GLY A 189 -12.78 26.52 -16.85
C GLY A 189 -11.82 25.36 -16.54
N SER A 190 -11.57 25.02 -15.26
CA SER A 190 -10.72 23.88 -14.92
C SER A 190 -11.44 22.56 -15.16
N THR A 191 -10.79 21.62 -15.82
CA THR A 191 -11.30 20.25 -15.93
C THR A 191 -10.93 19.44 -14.71
N ILE A 192 -11.84 18.62 -14.21
CA ILE A 192 -11.62 17.71 -13.08
C ILE A 192 -12.06 16.29 -13.40
N ILE A 193 -11.30 15.30 -12.93
CA ILE A 193 -11.70 13.90 -12.85
C ILE A 193 -12.02 13.54 -11.41
N MET A 194 -13.22 13.03 -11.18
CA MET A 194 -13.75 12.69 -9.86
C MET A 194 -14.40 11.32 -9.89
N SER A 195 -14.31 10.58 -8.78
CA SER A 195 -15.01 9.30 -8.62
C SER A 195 -16.15 9.41 -7.62
N ALA A 196 -17.27 8.74 -7.90
CA ALA A 196 -18.35 8.51 -6.96
C ALA A 196 -17.85 7.91 -5.64
N SER A 197 -16.82 7.05 -5.71
CA SER A 197 -16.21 6.42 -4.54
C SER A 197 -15.64 7.42 -3.53
N TRP A 198 -15.37 8.68 -3.92
CA TRP A 198 -14.88 9.71 -3.00
C TRP A 198 -15.84 10.03 -1.84
N THR A 199 -17.13 9.65 -1.95
CA THR A 199 -18.11 9.78 -0.85
C THR A 199 -17.94 8.74 0.25
N HIS A 200 -17.34 7.60 -0.05
CA HIS A 200 -17.21 6.47 0.88
C HIS A 200 -15.74 6.12 1.18
N ALA A 201 -14.92 6.01 0.14
CA ALA A 201 -13.48 5.72 0.22
C ALA A 201 -12.63 6.97 0.48
N GLY A 202 -13.13 8.13 0.06
CA GLY A 202 -12.38 9.38 0.03
C GLY A 202 -11.41 9.46 -1.15
N ALA A 203 -11.13 10.70 -1.59
CA ALA A 203 -10.14 11.00 -2.60
C ALA A 203 -8.73 10.80 -2.03
N GLN A 204 -7.88 10.05 -2.74
CA GLN A 204 -6.58 9.65 -2.22
C GLN A 204 -5.56 10.80 -2.22
N MET A 205 -4.96 11.09 -1.06
CA MET A 205 -3.99 12.17 -0.87
C MET A 205 -2.72 11.70 -0.13
N TYR A 206 -2.26 10.47 -0.38
CA TYR A 206 -1.13 9.88 0.34
C TYR A 206 0.16 10.73 0.24
N PRO A 207 0.92 10.92 1.34
CA PRO A 207 0.80 10.28 2.66
C PRO A 207 -0.16 10.98 3.63
N LEU A 208 -0.94 11.95 3.16
CA LEU A 208 -1.96 12.63 3.96
C LEU A 208 -3.28 11.85 3.91
N GLU A 209 -4.20 12.23 4.79
CA GLU A 209 -5.51 11.58 4.88
C GLU A 209 -6.36 11.83 3.64
N ASN A 210 -7.15 10.82 3.27
CA ASN A 210 -8.07 10.94 2.15
C ASN A 210 -9.11 12.02 2.42
N VAL A 211 -9.47 12.75 1.37
CA VAL A 211 -10.50 13.80 1.45
C VAL A 211 -11.85 13.14 1.18
N VAL A 212 -12.67 13.00 2.21
CA VAL A 212 -14.02 12.43 2.11
C VAL A 212 -15.03 13.53 1.82
N PHE A 213 -15.86 13.33 0.80
CA PHE A 213 -16.94 14.25 0.45
C PHE A 213 -18.28 13.71 0.91
N SER A 214 -19.23 14.59 1.24
CA SER A 214 -20.63 14.16 1.38
C SER A 214 -21.28 14.04 0.00
N GLU A 215 -22.26 13.15 -0.15
CA GLU A 215 -23.05 13.03 -1.39
C GLU A 215 -23.62 14.38 -1.83
N ALA A 216 -24.13 15.17 -0.87
CA ALA A 216 -24.63 16.52 -1.14
C ALA A 216 -23.54 17.46 -1.70
N SER A 217 -22.29 17.36 -1.22
CA SER A 217 -21.18 18.19 -1.72
C SER A 217 -20.80 17.81 -3.15
N VAL A 218 -20.75 16.51 -3.44
CA VAL A 218 -20.47 16.00 -4.78
C VAL A 218 -21.58 16.41 -5.75
N ASN A 219 -22.84 16.21 -5.38
CA ASN A 219 -23.98 16.58 -6.23
C ASN A 219 -24.01 18.09 -6.48
N ASN A 220 -23.85 18.92 -5.44
CA ASN A 220 -23.80 20.38 -5.62
C ASN A 220 -22.65 20.82 -6.53
N PHE A 221 -21.49 20.15 -6.44
CA PHE A 221 -20.36 20.45 -7.31
C PHE A 221 -20.63 20.05 -8.77
N LEU A 222 -21.21 18.86 -8.99
CA LEU A 222 -21.58 18.39 -10.32
C LEU A 222 -22.70 19.23 -10.94
N ASP A 223 -23.69 19.65 -10.16
CA ASP A 223 -24.80 20.51 -10.61
C ASP A 223 -24.32 21.92 -10.99
N ALA A 224 -23.24 22.39 -10.35
CA ALA A 224 -22.61 23.67 -10.63
C ALA A 224 -21.47 23.59 -11.68
N SER A 225 -21.26 22.42 -12.29
CA SER A 225 -20.20 22.19 -13.27
C SER A 225 -20.80 21.62 -14.57
N ASN A 226 -20.09 21.81 -15.67
CA ASN A 226 -20.45 21.18 -16.93
C ASN A 226 -19.89 19.75 -17.00
N VAL A 227 -20.73 18.75 -16.73
CA VAL A 227 -20.34 17.33 -16.79
C VAL A 227 -20.22 16.87 -18.23
N CYS A 228 -19.00 16.50 -18.64
CA CYS A 228 -18.66 16.12 -20.00
C CYS A 228 -18.60 14.59 -20.19
N TYR A 229 -18.35 13.84 -19.13
CA TYR A 229 -18.27 12.37 -19.15
C TYR A 229 -18.82 11.77 -17.86
N VAL A 230 -19.53 10.66 -18.00
CA VAL A 230 -19.92 9.76 -16.92
C VAL A 230 -19.71 8.32 -17.40
N GLY A 231 -19.00 7.50 -16.62
CA GLY A 231 -18.78 6.10 -16.96
C GLY A 231 -18.43 5.25 -15.74
N GLY A 232 -18.58 3.93 -15.85
CA GLY A 232 -18.37 2.99 -14.74
C GLY A 232 -19.67 2.37 -14.20
N PRO A 233 -19.57 1.38 -13.31
CA PRO A 233 -20.73 0.77 -12.66
C PRO A 233 -21.32 1.69 -11.59
N ALA A 234 -22.56 1.41 -11.20
CA ALA A 234 -23.27 2.19 -10.18
C ALA A 234 -22.53 2.18 -8.84
N GLY A 235 -22.25 3.36 -8.27
CA GLY A 235 -21.49 3.56 -7.04
C GLY A 235 -19.97 3.71 -7.24
N GLU A 236 -19.47 3.49 -8.46
CA GLU A 236 -18.05 3.69 -8.83
C GLU A 236 -17.92 4.55 -10.09
N GLU A 237 -18.94 5.37 -10.38
CA GLU A 237 -18.92 6.22 -11.56
C GLU A 237 -17.75 7.20 -11.52
N ILE A 238 -17.17 7.44 -12.69
CA ILE A 238 -16.15 8.45 -12.91
C ILE A 238 -16.79 9.59 -13.70
N TYR A 239 -16.66 10.77 -13.13
CA TYR A 239 -17.14 12.03 -13.69
C TYR A 239 -15.95 12.82 -14.21
N ILE A 240 -16.07 13.35 -15.43
CA ILE A 240 -15.21 14.44 -15.88
C ILE A 240 -16.09 15.65 -16.06
N ALA A 241 -15.76 16.72 -15.33
CA ALA A 241 -16.52 17.96 -15.32
C ALA A 241 -15.61 19.16 -15.56
N VAL A 242 -16.16 20.23 -16.10
CA VAL A 242 -15.49 21.52 -16.24
C VAL A 242 -16.17 22.51 -15.32
N THR A 243 -15.41 23.18 -14.46
CA THR A 243 -15.95 24.17 -13.53
C THR A 243 -16.38 25.43 -14.28
N ASP A 244 -17.52 26.00 -13.90
CA ASP A 244 -18.00 27.27 -14.44
C ASP A 244 -17.24 28.49 -13.91
#